data_AF-A0A7C9RV48-F1
#
_entry.id   AF-A0A7C9RV48-F1
#
_cell.length_a   1.000
_cell.length_b   1.000
_cell.length_c   1.000
_cell.angle_alpha   90.00
_cell.angle_beta   90.00
_cell.angle_gamma   90.00
#
_symmetry.space_group_name_H-M   'P 1'
#
loop_
_entity.id
_entity.type
_entity.pdbx_description
1 polymer ?
#
loop_
_entity_poly.entity_id
_entity_poly.type
_entity_poly.pdbx_seq_one_letter_code
_entity_poly.pdbx_strand_id
1 'polypeptide(L)' 'MSDVRRRKVERLTLDEFAKRDVAPGFAAVLKQLNGGSFMECHKLIAAETGVWIDELVPVFQKLDAALATRSLPDAVR' A
#
# COMPACT_ATOMS: atom_id res chain seq x y z
N MET A 1 -11.55 -14.89 23.76
CA MET A 1 -11.12 -15.15 22.37
C MET A 1 -11.98 -14.29 21.47
N SER A 2 -11.52 -13.08 21.15
CA SER A 2 -12.33 -12.09 20.44
C SER A 2 -12.30 -12.35 18.93
N ASP A 3 -13.50 -12.42 18.37
CA ASP A 3 -13.86 -12.62 16.96
C ASP A 3 -13.08 -11.68 16.03
N VAL A 4 -11.98 -12.17 15.45
CA VAL A 4 -11.29 -11.47 14.35
C VAL A 4 -12.14 -11.71 13.10
N ARG A 5 -13.20 -10.90 12.92
CA ARG A 5 -13.90 -10.81 11.65
C ARG A 5 -12.85 -10.52 10.58
N ARG A 6 -12.59 -11.50 9.70
CA ARG A 6 -11.83 -11.27 8.46
C ARG A 6 -12.56 -10.16 7.72
N ARG A 7 -12.11 -8.91 7.86
CA ARG A 7 -12.61 -7.79 7.07
C ARG A 7 -12.36 -8.17 5.62
N LYS A 8 -13.44 -8.38 4.87
CA LYS A 8 -13.39 -8.71 3.46
C LYS A 8 -12.73 -7.51 2.77
N VAL A 9 -11.58 -7.74 2.15
CA VAL A 9 -10.87 -6.69 1.41
C VAL A 9 -11.75 -6.30 0.23
N GLU A 10 -12.16 -5.05 0.21
CA GLU A 10 -12.92 -4.42 -0.84
C GLU A 10 -11.97 -4.04 -1.98
N ARG A 11 -12.25 -4.56 -3.17
CA ARG A 11 -11.50 -4.25 -4.37
C ARG A 11 -12.14 -3.08 -5.08
N LEU A 12 -11.36 -2.03 -5.28
CA LEU A 12 -11.78 -0.78 -5.90
C LEU A 12 -10.88 -0.48 -7.10
N THR A 13 -11.44 0.24 -8.06
CA THR A 13 -10.63 0.96 -9.06
C THR A 13 -10.02 2.22 -8.46
N LEU A 14 -9.00 2.77 -9.13
CA LEU A 14 -8.39 4.05 -8.78
C LEU A 14 -9.42 5.19 -8.80
N ASP A 15 -10.30 5.18 -9.81
CA ASP A 15 -11.37 6.18 -9.96
C ASP A 15 -12.38 6.12 -8.81
N GLU A 16 -12.78 4.91 -8.38
CA GLU A 16 -13.65 4.73 -7.22
C GLU A 16 -12.98 5.14 -5.91
N PHE A 17 -11.68 4.88 -5.76
CA PHE A 17 -10.93 5.31 -4.59
C PHE A 17 -10.77 6.84 -4.56
N ALA A 18 -10.51 7.48 -5.71
CA ALA A 18 -10.34 8.92 -5.80
C ALA A 18 -11.63 9.71 -5.47
N LYS A 19 -12.80 9.09 -5.66
CA LYS A 19 -14.11 9.66 -5.33
C LYS A 19 -14.49 9.49 -3.85
N ARG A 20 -13.73 8.72 -3.07
CA ARG A 20 -13.95 8.58 -1.64
C ARG A 20 -13.23 9.65 -0.85
N ASP A 21 -13.92 10.19 0.14
CA ASP A 21 -13.29 10.98 1.20
C ASP A 21 -12.29 10.09 1.93
N VAL A 22 -11.02 10.47 1.90
CA VAL A 22 -9.94 9.69 2.50
C VAL A 22 -10.16 9.67 4.01
N ALA A 23 -10.48 8.51 4.56
CA ALA A 23 -10.87 8.37 5.96
C ALA A 23 -9.80 8.97 6.91
N PRO A 24 -10.22 9.71 7.96
CA PRO A 24 -9.31 10.22 8.97
C PRO A 24 -8.61 9.03 9.67
N GLY A 25 -7.32 8.87 9.39
CA GLY A 25 -6.53 7.71 9.83
C GLY A 25 -5.52 7.23 8.79
N PHE A 26 -5.75 7.51 7.51
CA PHE A 26 -4.84 7.12 6.42
C PHE A 26 -3.42 7.69 6.61
N ALA A 27 -3.31 8.93 7.09
CA ALA A 27 -2.02 9.55 7.40
C ALA A 27 -1.24 8.84 8.51
N ALA A 28 -1.91 8.18 9.46
CA ALA A 28 -1.24 7.40 10.50
C ALA A 28 -0.69 6.07 9.95
N VAL A 29 -1.43 5.43 9.03
CA VAL A 29 -0.96 4.24 8.30
C VAL A 29 0.27 4.60 7.46
N LEU A 30 0.24 5.73 6.76
CA LEU A 30 1.37 6.20 5.97
C LEU A 30 2.64 6.43 6.80
N LYS A 31 2.51 6.89 8.05
CA LYS A 31 3.65 7.06 8.98
C LYS A 31 4.27 5.73 9.43
N GLN A 32 3.54 4.62 9.37
CA GLN A 32 4.05 3.29 9.72
C GLN A 32 4.82 2.65 8.56
N LEU A 33 4.71 3.20 7.34
CA LEU A 33 5.41 2.71 6.15
C LEU A 33 6.84 3.26 6.09
N ASN A 34 7.70 2.87 7.03
CA ASN A 34 9.11 3.31 7.09
C ASN A 34 10.09 2.23 6.59
N GLY A 35 9.89 1.77 5.35
CA GLY A 35 10.87 0.94 4.64
C GLY A 35 10.34 -0.41 4.19
N GLY A 36 10.61 -0.75 2.93
CA GLY A 36 10.15 -1.97 2.27
C GLY A 36 9.88 -1.74 0.78
N SER A 37 9.18 -2.70 0.17
CA SER A 37 8.69 -2.60 -1.21
C SER A 37 7.34 -1.87 -1.25
N PHE A 38 7.03 -1.20 -2.35
CA PHE A 38 5.73 -0.59 -2.60
C PHE A 38 4.60 -1.64 -2.55
N MET A 39 4.87 -2.89 -2.95
CA MET A 39 3.92 -4.00 -2.78
C MET A 39 3.62 -4.34 -1.32
N GLU A 40 4.62 -4.34 -0.44
CA GLU A 40 4.39 -4.58 1.00
C GLU A 40 3.58 -3.44 1.62
N CYS A 41 3.88 -2.20 1.23
CA CYS A 41 3.06 -1.04 1.58
C CYS A 41 1.59 -1.23 1.16
N HIS A 42 1.34 -1.67 -0.06
CA HIS A 42 -0.03 -1.88 -0.54
C HIS A 42 -0.79 -2.95 0.25
N LYS A 43 -0.11 -4.04 0.62
CA LYS A 43 -0.69 -5.10 1.47
C LYS A 43 -1.04 -4.58 2.86
N LEU A 44 -0.17 -3.77 3.47
CA LEU A 44 -0.42 -3.19 4.80
C LEU A 44 -1.60 -2.22 4.78
N ILE A 45 -1.67 -1.35 3.76
CA ILE A 45 -2.82 -0.47 3.57
C ILE A 45 -4.10 -1.29 3.39
N ALA A 46 -4.07 -2.35 2.59
CA ALA A 46 -5.23 -3.22 2.40
C ALA A 46 -5.64 -3.97 3.66
N ALA A 47 -4.68 -4.39 4.49
CA ALA A 47 -4.96 -5.04 5.77
C ALA A 47 -5.61 -4.06 6.78
N GLU A 48 -5.15 -2.82 6.82
CA GLU A 48 -5.60 -1.81 7.78
C GLU A 48 -6.93 -1.16 7.35
N THR A 49 -7.02 -0.75 6.08
CA THR A 49 -8.17 -0.03 5.51
C THR A 49 -9.23 -0.97 4.93
N GLY A 50 -8.87 -2.21 4.65
CA GLY A 50 -9.73 -3.13 3.91
C GLY A 50 -9.83 -2.79 2.42
N VAL A 51 -9.01 -1.89 1.88
CA VAL A 51 -9.09 -1.43 0.49
C VAL A 51 -7.93 -1.98 -0.34
N TRP A 52 -8.25 -2.59 -1.47
CA TRP A 52 -7.27 -3.04 -2.47
C TRP A 52 -7.56 -2.39 -3.82
N ILE A 53 -6.52 -1.92 -4.50
CA ILE A 53 -6.65 -1.24 -5.78
C ILE A 53 -5.84 -2.00 -6.82
N ASP A 54 -6.53 -2.81 -7.62
CA ASP A 54 -5.87 -3.73 -8.57
C ASP A 54 -5.02 -2.99 -9.62
N GLU A 55 -5.38 -1.75 -9.98
CA GLU A 55 -4.63 -0.92 -10.92
C GLU A 55 -3.27 -0.46 -10.38
N LEU A 56 -3.10 -0.39 -9.07
CA LEU A 56 -1.82 -0.01 -8.45
C LEU A 56 -0.83 -1.18 -8.39
N VAL A 57 -1.28 -2.42 -8.48
CA VAL A 57 -0.44 -3.62 -8.41
C VAL A 57 0.66 -3.62 -9.50
N PRO A 58 0.36 -3.48 -10.81
CA PRO A 58 1.41 -3.48 -11.83
C PRO A 58 2.32 -2.24 -11.74
N VAL A 59 1.84 -1.13 -11.18
CA VAL A 59 2.64 0.08 -10.95
C VAL A 59 3.65 -0.17 -9.84
N PHE A 60 3.20 -0.70 -8.70
CA PHE A 60 4.06 -1.00 -7.56
C PHE A 60 5.07 -2.10 -7.85
N GLN A 61 4.69 -3.14 -8.61
CA GLN A 61 5.64 -4.16 -9.08
C GLN A 61 6.76 -3.55 -9.96
N LYS A 62 6.44 -2.60 -10.83
CA LYS A 62 7.45 -1.89 -11.64
C LYS A 62 8.36 -1.01 -10.78
N LEU A 63 7.80 -0.31 -9.81
CA LEU A 63 8.58 0.52 -8.88
C LEU A 63 9.48 -0.34 -7.97
N ASP A 64 9.01 -1.50 -7.53
CA ASP A 64 9.80 -2.47 -6.77
C ASP A 64 10.95 -3.04 -7.59
N ALA A 65 10.70 -3.37 -8.86
CA ALA A 65 11.77 -3.78 -9.77
C ALA A 65 12.78 -2.65 -10.01
N ALA A 66 12.32 -1.40 -10.13
CA ALA A 66 13.19 -0.23 -10.28
C ALA A 66 14.02 0.05 -9.01
N LEU A 67 13.45 -0.15 -7.83
CA LEU A 67 14.16 -0.08 -6.55
C LEU A 67 15.21 -1.19 -6.42
N ALA A 68 14.87 -2.42 -6.79
CA ALA A 68 15.78 -3.56 -6.71
C ALA A 68 16.94 -3.49 -7.72
N THR A 69 16.74 -2.80 -8.85
CA THR A 69 17.75 -2.65 -9.91
C THR A 69 18.56 -1.35 -9.80
N ARG A 70 18.06 -0.35 -9.06
CA ARG A 70 18.87 0.82 -8.71
C ARG A 70 19.91 0.40 -7.68
N SER A 71 21.18 0.33 -8.11
CA SER A 71 22.29 0.48 -7.19
C SER A 71 22.10 1.81 -6.47
N LEU A 72 21.90 1.79 -5.15
CA LEU A 72 21.83 3.00 -4.35
C LEU A 72 23.09 3.83 -4.65
N PRO A 73 22.98 5.13 -4.97
CA PRO A 73 24.15 5.96 -5.10
C PRO A 73 24.95 5.90 -3.80
N ASP A 74 26.29 5.83 -3.92
CA ASP A 74 27.28 5.63 -2.85
C ASP A 74 27.10 6.57 -1.62
N ALA A 75 26.31 7.64 -1.76
CA ALA A 75 25.98 8.60 -0.71
C ALA A 75 25.07 8.06 0.42
N VAL A 76 24.59 6.80 0.33
CA VAL A 76 23.76 6.16 1.37
C VAL A 76 24.38 4.85 1.88
N ARG A 77 25.71 4.71 1.79
CA ARG A 77 26.44 3.56 2.32
C ARG A 77 27.04 3.83 3.70
#